data_AF-A0A412FEI4-F1
#
_entry.id   AF-A0A412FEI4-F1
#
_cell.length_a   1.000
_cell.length_b   1.000
_cell.length_c   1.000
_cell.angle_alpha   90.00
_cell.angle_beta   90.00
_cell.angle_gamma   90.00
#
_symmetry.space_group_name_H-M   'P 1'
#
loop_
_entity.id
_entity.type
_entity.pdbx_description
1 polymer ?
#
loop_
_entity_poly.entity_id
_entity_poly.type
_entity_poly.pdbx_seq_one_letter_code
_entity_poly.pdbx_strand_id
1 'polypeptide(L)'
;MALKKKSILLIMAFLIGCFVCACGKEDSIVDESLVEDTEDVSSTEEIKSAEEEAAEQWEKGYDLPVDEQEREEAETDCKKQMELYLDIYETADKGIASNVVLDDQTVLEMQRKLKDAGCLVTTMVTYSNMENYESVDSFLKECMEGKSGSAVIYEVHNDGGLGRMKFIFDGTDMYVVSTKGIWNADNKPGISYISYTRLKEWKYTDKGWFCYELCVPEPPEVSEIVDGSCVIRIKPMTEEQREMSERLVLGLGYQGQNLLCSNWNTENMSELDYNGMFEYLYGMKYGEKFNSEDYPNGIPKEEFESLIMEYLPITAEQIRQYAVFDEENHTYDWARLGCGNYAPTFFGTSLPEVTDIKENDDGTVTLTVEAVCDMVICDDAVITHELTVRFAEDGSFQYLGNEILNDGIMHIPDYQYRIKE
;
A
#
# COMPACT_ATOMS: atom_id res chain seq x y z
N MET A 1 34.67 35.55 3.08
CA MET A 1 35.33 34.65 2.12
C MET A 1 34.79 33.25 2.38
N ALA A 2 33.87 32.69 1.59
CA ALA A 2 34.02 32.26 0.19
C ALA A 2 35.19 31.24 0.10
N LEU A 3 35.06 30.00 -0.38
CA LEU A 3 34.13 29.44 -1.37
C LEU A 3 34.30 27.88 -1.40
N LYS A 4 33.18 27.16 -1.58
CA LYS A 4 32.96 25.94 -2.42
C LYS A 4 33.89 24.71 -2.37
N LYS A 5 33.28 23.52 -2.18
CA LYS A 5 32.97 22.50 -3.24
C LYS A 5 32.23 21.28 -2.62
N LYS A 6 30.99 21.02 -3.06
CA LYS A 6 30.52 19.93 -3.97
C LYS A 6 30.54 18.53 -3.31
N SER A 7 29.39 17.95 -2.94
CA SER A 7 28.35 17.31 -3.78
C SER A 7 28.65 15.83 -4.01
N ILE A 8 27.86 14.96 -3.35
CA ILE A 8 27.39 13.67 -3.87
C ILE A 8 25.94 13.53 -3.39
N LEU A 9 25.01 13.71 -4.34
CA LEU A 9 23.62 13.25 -4.25
C LEU A 9 23.63 11.71 -4.28
N LEU A 10 22.79 11.07 -3.48
CA LEU A 10 22.17 9.79 -3.85
C LEU A 10 20.66 9.90 -3.62
N ILE A 11 19.96 9.64 -4.71
CA ILE A 11 18.54 9.82 -4.97
C ILE A 11 17.80 8.57 -4.48
N MET A 12 16.77 8.74 -3.66
CA MET A 12 15.71 7.75 -3.42
C MET A 12 14.41 8.55 -3.28
N ALA A 13 13.79 8.85 -4.43
CA ALA A 13 12.42 9.34 -4.51
C ALA A 13 11.68 8.30 -5.36
N PHE A 14 10.83 7.50 -4.71
CA PHE A 14 9.84 6.68 -5.38
C PHE A 14 8.57 6.73 -4.56
N LEU A 15 7.46 6.91 -5.28
CA LEU A 15 6.07 6.92 -4.83
C LEU A 15 5.64 8.19 -4.08
N ILE A 16 5.16 9.17 -4.87
CA ILE A 16 3.95 10.00 -4.67
C ILE A 16 4.01 11.11 -5.74
N GLY A 17 3.12 11.03 -6.75
CA GLY A 17 2.76 12.09 -7.72
C GLY A 17 3.90 12.64 -8.61
N CYS A 18 3.83 12.67 -9.94
CA CYS A 18 2.69 13.05 -10.78
C CYS A 18 3.03 12.88 -12.28
N PHE A 19 1.97 13.01 -13.08
CA PHE A 19 1.89 13.57 -14.44
C PHE A 19 2.07 12.64 -15.65
N VAL A 20 0.94 12.01 -15.95
CA VAL A 20 0.28 11.97 -17.27
C VAL A 20 0.62 13.20 -18.14
N CYS A 21 1.05 12.93 -19.37
CA CYS A 21 1.25 13.91 -20.43
C CYS A 21 -0.05 14.67 -20.74
N ALA A 22 -0.14 15.91 -20.26
CA ALA A 22 -1.10 16.87 -20.79
C ALA A 22 -0.58 17.44 -22.12
N CYS A 23 -1.01 16.87 -23.25
CA CYS A 23 -0.96 17.57 -24.53
C CYS A 23 -2.10 18.61 -24.58
N GLY A 24 -1.91 19.73 -23.90
CA GLY A 24 -2.74 20.92 -24.08
C GLY A 24 -2.42 21.60 -25.41
N LYS A 25 -3.43 21.75 -26.28
CA LYS A 25 -3.37 22.70 -27.40
C LYS A 25 -3.38 24.11 -26.82
N GLU A 26 -2.28 24.83 -26.95
CA GLU A 26 -2.24 26.29 -26.73
C GLU A 26 -2.79 27.00 -27.97
N ASP A 27 -3.85 27.79 -27.79
CA ASP A 27 -4.28 28.79 -28.78
C ASP A 27 -3.28 29.94 -28.80
N SER A 28 -2.32 29.91 -29.73
CA SER A 28 -1.40 31.02 -29.95
C SER A 28 -1.93 32.01 -31.01
N ILE A 29 -2.16 33.24 -30.56
CA ILE A 29 -2.45 34.42 -31.38
C ILE A 29 -1.29 34.71 -32.33
N VAL A 30 -1.64 34.98 -33.58
CA VAL A 30 -0.81 35.33 -34.74
C VAL A 30 0.01 36.61 -34.52
N ASP A 31 1.32 36.58 -34.81
CA ASP A 31 2.00 37.69 -35.50
C ASP A 31 3.21 37.21 -36.32
N GLU A 32 3.41 37.84 -37.48
CA GLU A 32 4.30 37.49 -38.60
C GLU A 32 5.81 37.54 -38.21
N SER A 33 6.72 36.69 -38.70
CA SER A 33 7.23 36.68 -40.08
C SER A 33 8.51 35.82 -40.16
N LEU A 34 8.78 35.29 -41.38
CA LEU A 34 10.07 34.92 -42.00
C LEU A 34 10.25 33.45 -42.47
N VAL A 35 9.71 33.21 -43.67
CA VAL A 35 10.20 32.52 -44.89
C VAL A 35 11.20 31.34 -44.80
N GLU A 36 10.71 30.21 -45.36
CA GLU A 36 11.33 29.14 -46.17
C GLU A 36 12.69 28.52 -45.78
N ASP A 37 12.69 27.20 -45.54
CA ASP A 37 13.12 26.24 -46.56
C ASP A 37 12.53 24.85 -46.31
N THR A 38 12.09 24.22 -47.41
CA THR A 38 11.33 22.98 -47.55
C THR A 38 12.13 21.70 -47.28
N GLU A 39 11.51 20.69 -46.66
CA GLU A 39 11.62 19.29 -47.09
C GLU A 39 10.32 18.53 -46.75
N ASP A 40 9.59 18.15 -47.80
CA ASP A 40 8.36 17.35 -47.79
C ASP A 40 8.60 15.94 -47.23
N VAL A 41 8.03 15.65 -46.06
CA VAL A 41 7.64 14.29 -45.68
C VAL A 41 6.15 14.30 -45.43
N SER A 42 5.38 13.97 -46.47
CA SER A 42 3.94 13.75 -46.39
C SER A 42 3.67 12.46 -45.60
N SER A 43 3.64 12.55 -44.27
CA SER A 43 2.84 11.65 -43.45
C SER A 43 1.39 12.10 -43.59
N THR A 44 0.62 11.36 -44.39
CA THR A 44 -0.84 11.47 -44.39
C THR A 44 -1.33 10.86 -43.08
N GLU A 45 -1.26 11.63 -41.99
CA GLU A 45 -2.13 11.38 -40.84
C GLU A 45 -3.56 11.64 -41.31
N GLU A 46 -4.32 10.57 -41.47
CA GLU A 46 -5.77 10.68 -41.64
C GLU A 46 -6.31 11.41 -40.40
N ILE A 47 -6.82 12.62 -40.59
CA ILE A 47 -7.49 13.39 -39.54
C ILE A 47 -8.76 12.62 -39.19
N LYS A 48 -8.72 11.85 -38.10
CA LYS A 48 -9.89 11.17 -37.55
C LYS A 48 -10.96 12.19 -37.19
N SER A 49 -12.22 11.82 -37.37
CA SER A 49 -13.32 12.68 -36.93
C SER A 49 -13.45 12.65 -35.40
N ALA A 50 -13.96 13.72 -34.79
CA ALA A 50 -14.17 13.78 -33.34
C ALA A 50 -15.10 12.66 -32.80
N GLU A 51 -16.00 12.15 -33.64
CA GLU A 51 -16.87 11.01 -33.30
C GLU A 51 -16.10 9.68 -33.30
N GLU A 52 -15.18 9.48 -34.25
CA GLU A 52 -14.31 8.29 -34.29
C GLU A 52 -13.30 8.29 -33.14
N GLU A 53 -12.71 9.45 -32.81
CA GLU A 53 -11.81 9.59 -31.66
C GLU A 53 -12.54 9.30 -30.35
N ALA A 54 -13.77 9.81 -30.18
CA ALA A 54 -14.58 9.53 -29.00
C ALA A 54 -14.91 8.04 -28.90
N ALA A 55 -15.34 7.40 -30.00
CA ALA A 55 -15.66 5.97 -30.01
C ALA A 55 -14.44 5.11 -29.67
N GLU A 56 -13.27 5.44 -30.19
CA GLU A 56 -12.00 4.76 -29.89
C GLU A 56 -11.62 4.93 -28.40
N GLN A 57 -11.83 6.11 -27.82
CA GLN A 57 -11.58 6.35 -26.39
C GLN A 57 -12.50 5.49 -25.50
N TRP A 58 -13.77 5.36 -25.87
CA TRP A 58 -14.72 4.48 -25.18
C TRP A 58 -14.35 3.00 -25.28
N GLU A 59 -13.79 2.57 -26.41
CA GLU A 59 -13.28 1.20 -26.56
C GLU A 59 -12.08 0.94 -25.62
N LYS A 60 -11.14 1.88 -25.56
CA LYS A 60 -9.97 1.86 -24.66
C LYS A 60 -10.35 1.85 -23.18
N GLY A 61 -11.36 2.63 -22.79
CA GLY A 61 -11.90 2.64 -21.43
C GLY A 61 -11.15 3.54 -20.43
N TYR A 62 -10.05 4.18 -20.81
CA TYR A 62 -9.38 5.22 -20.00
C TYR A 62 -9.53 6.60 -20.65
N ASP A 63 -9.14 7.66 -19.96
CA ASP A 63 -9.30 9.06 -20.39
C ASP A 63 -10.66 9.37 -21.03
N LEU A 64 -11.73 8.79 -20.45
CA LEU A 64 -13.08 8.96 -20.95
C LEU A 64 -13.51 10.43 -20.75
N PRO A 65 -14.34 10.98 -21.65
CA PRO A 65 -14.81 12.34 -21.53
C PRO A 65 -15.65 12.51 -20.26
N VAL A 66 -15.26 13.47 -19.42
CA VAL A 66 -16.03 13.90 -18.25
C VAL A 66 -16.95 15.04 -18.70
N ASP A 67 -18.26 14.87 -18.55
CA ASP A 67 -19.18 15.96 -18.84
C ASP A 67 -19.04 17.11 -17.82
N GLU A 68 -19.46 18.32 -18.21
CA GLU A 68 -19.26 19.52 -17.40
C GLU A 68 -19.99 19.44 -16.06
N GLN A 69 -21.16 18.80 -16.02
CA GLN A 69 -21.94 18.69 -14.79
C GLN A 69 -21.23 17.76 -13.80
N GLU A 70 -20.73 16.61 -14.26
CA GLU A 70 -19.97 15.67 -13.44
C GLU A 70 -18.65 16.29 -12.95
N ARG A 71 -17.98 17.07 -13.80
CA ARG A 71 -16.79 17.84 -13.43
C ARG A 71 -17.09 18.88 -12.34
N GLU A 72 -18.11 19.71 -12.53
CA GLU A 72 -18.51 20.73 -11.54
C GLU A 72 -18.92 20.10 -10.20
N GLU A 73 -19.67 18.99 -10.24
CA GLU A 73 -20.05 18.21 -9.06
C GLU A 73 -18.81 17.71 -8.33
N ALA A 74 -17.90 17.03 -9.03
CA ALA A 74 -16.72 16.44 -8.44
C ALA A 74 -15.79 17.49 -7.83
N GLU A 75 -15.57 18.61 -8.51
CA GLU A 75 -14.77 19.73 -7.99
C GLU A 75 -15.39 20.35 -6.73
N THR A 76 -16.69 20.64 -6.79
CA THR A 76 -17.41 21.33 -5.70
C THR A 76 -17.48 20.45 -4.46
N ASP A 77 -17.83 19.19 -4.66
CA ASP A 77 -17.97 18.20 -3.59
C ASP A 77 -16.61 17.94 -2.92
N CYS A 78 -15.56 17.69 -3.70
CA CYS A 78 -14.21 17.47 -3.18
C CYS A 78 -13.70 18.67 -2.37
N LYS A 79 -13.78 19.90 -2.90
CA LYS A 79 -13.32 21.11 -2.19
C LYS A 79 -14.12 21.33 -0.89
N LYS A 80 -15.44 21.14 -0.94
CA LYS A 80 -16.32 21.30 0.22
C LYS A 80 -15.98 20.29 1.33
N GLN A 81 -15.71 19.04 0.99
CA GLN A 81 -15.33 18.03 1.98
C GLN A 81 -13.97 18.36 2.61
N MET A 82 -13.00 18.84 1.81
CA MET A 82 -11.69 19.27 2.33
C MET A 82 -11.79 20.39 3.36
N GLU A 83 -12.68 21.36 3.14
CA GLU A 83 -12.90 22.48 4.08
C GLU A 83 -13.35 22.02 5.48
N LEU A 84 -13.94 20.83 5.62
CA LEU A 84 -14.43 20.31 6.90
C LEU A 84 -13.31 19.98 7.90
N TYR A 85 -12.10 19.73 7.42
CA TYR A 85 -10.95 19.37 8.25
C TYR A 85 -9.76 20.32 8.07
N LEU A 86 -9.99 21.51 7.49
CA LEU A 86 -8.96 22.53 7.30
C LEU A 86 -8.27 22.91 8.62
N ASP A 87 -9.01 23.02 9.73
CA ASP A 87 -8.46 23.33 11.05
C ASP A 87 -7.42 22.31 11.52
N ILE A 88 -7.67 21.03 11.24
CA ILE A 88 -6.72 19.95 11.51
C ILE A 88 -5.51 20.10 10.60
N TYR A 89 -5.72 20.29 9.29
CA TYR A 89 -4.62 20.41 8.33
C TYR A 89 -3.71 21.61 8.65
N GLU A 90 -4.27 22.76 9.03
CA GLU A 90 -3.50 23.97 9.36
C GLU A 90 -2.60 23.77 10.58
N THR A 91 -3.12 23.06 11.59
CA THR A 91 -2.44 22.86 12.87
C THR A 91 -1.50 21.65 12.89
N ALA A 92 -1.64 20.74 11.93
CA ALA A 92 -0.80 19.56 11.81
C ALA A 92 0.68 19.88 11.58
N ASP A 93 1.54 19.07 12.19
CA ASP A 93 2.98 19.06 11.90
C ASP A 93 3.21 18.47 10.51
N LYS A 94 3.78 19.28 9.62
CA LYS A 94 4.05 18.90 8.22
C LYS A 94 5.48 18.43 8.02
N GLY A 95 6.27 18.39 9.10
CA GLY A 95 7.68 18.08 9.07
C GLY A 95 8.52 19.15 8.36
N ILE A 96 9.76 18.78 8.04
CA ILE A 96 10.76 19.64 7.39
C ILE A 96 11.04 19.26 5.93
N ALA A 97 10.44 18.16 5.45
CA ALA A 97 10.58 17.70 4.08
C ALA A 97 9.83 18.62 3.12
N SER A 98 10.21 18.61 1.85
CA SER A 98 9.50 19.39 0.82
C SER A 98 8.08 18.86 0.55
N ASN A 99 7.85 17.58 0.80
CA ASN A 99 6.56 16.93 0.65
C ASN A 99 5.96 16.74 2.04
N VAL A 100 4.70 17.16 2.20
CA VAL A 100 3.95 16.99 3.44
C VAL A 100 3.63 15.51 3.62
N VAL A 101 3.95 14.99 4.81
CA VAL A 101 3.49 13.68 5.27
C VAL A 101 3.02 13.88 6.70
N LEU A 102 1.71 13.76 6.90
CA LEU A 102 1.05 13.85 8.19
C LEU A 102 1.20 12.51 8.93
N ASP A 103 1.20 12.56 10.25
CA ASP A 103 1.14 11.36 11.07
C ASP A 103 -0.24 10.69 10.99
N ASP A 104 -0.28 9.38 11.25
CA ASP A 104 -1.50 8.56 11.13
C ASP A 104 -2.64 9.09 12.01
N GLN A 105 -2.34 9.59 13.21
CA GLN A 105 -3.37 10.10 14.12
C GLN A 105 -4.03 11.36 13.54
N THR A 106 -3.24 12.27 12.95
CA THR A 106 -3.77 13.43 12.22
C THR A 106 -4.66 13.01 11.05
N VAL A 107 -4.25 12.02 10.25
CA VAL A 107 -5.06 11.51 9.12
C VAL A 107 -6.38 10.91 9.60
N LEU A 108 -6.36 10.12 10.68
CA LEU A 108 -7.55 9.53 11.29
C LEU A 108 -8.51 10.58 11.87
N GLU A 109 -7.99 11.71 12.38
CA GLU A 109 -8.81 12.83 12.82
C GLU A 109 -9.53 13.52 11.66
N MET A 110 -8.87 13.68 10.51
CA MET A 110 -9.50 14.18 9.28
C MET A 110 -10.58 13.21 8.77
N GLN A 111 -10.29 11.90 8.77
CA GLN A 111 -11.27 10.87 8.45
C GLN A 111 -12.51 10.99 9.34
N ARG A 112 -12.33 11.17 10.65
CA ARG A 112 -13.43 11.31 11.61
C ARG A 112 -14.30 12.54 11.30
N LYS A 113 -13.73 13.67 10.88
CA LYS A 113 -14.52 14.85 10.44
C LYS A 113 -15.43 14.53 9.26
N LEU A 114 -14.92 13.79 8.28
CA LEU A 114 -15.68 13.38 7.10
C LEU A 114 -16.77 12.36 7.45
N LYS A 115 -16.45 11.40 8.32
CA LYS A 115 -17.41 10.45 8.89
C LYS A 115 -18.57 11.18 9.56
N ASP A 116 -18.29 12.15 10.44
CA ASP A 116 -19.30 12.89 11.19
C ASP A 116 -20.19 13.74 10.26
N ALA A 117 -19.68 14.11 9.07
CA ALA A 117 -20.44 14.74 8.01
C ALA A 117 -21.26 13.76 7.15
N GLY A 118 -21.20 12.46 7.45
CA GLY A 118 -21.91 11.39 6.75
C GLY A 118 -21.21 10.88 5.49
N CYS A 119 -19.93 11.20 5.29
CA CYS A 119 -19.17 10.72 4.13
C CYS A 119 -18.78 9.25 4.29
N LEU A 120 -18.71 8.55 3.15
CA LEU A 120 -18.17 7.20 3.01
C LEU A 120 -16.66 7.35 2.86
N VAL A 121 -15.88 7.10 3.91
CA VAL A 121 -14.49 7.57 3.95
C VAL A 121 -13.49 6.52 4.43
N THR A 122 -12.43 6.33 3.65
CA THR A 122 -11.27 5.50 3.96
C THR A 122 -10.00 6.35 4.06
N THR A 123 -8.88 5.73 4.42
CA THR A 123 -7.55 6.37 4.43
C THR A 123 -6.47 5.37 4.01
N MET A 124 -5.25 5.87 3.78
CA MET A 124 -4.07 5.03 3.54
C MET A 124 -3.42 4.52 4.84
N VAL A 125 -3.98 4.81 6.01
CA VAL A 125 -3.47 4.29 7.29
C VAL A 125 -3.73 2.79 7.35
N THR A 126 -2.67 2.03 7.61
CA THR A 126 -2.72 0.56 7.65
C THR A 126 -3.78 0.07 8.63
N TYR A 127 -4.59 -0.92 8.21
CA TYR A 127 -5.75 -1.45 8.95
C TYR A 127 -6.80 -0.42 9.40
N SER A 128 -6.76 0.80 8.84
CA SER A 128 -7.87 1.73 9.04
C SER A 128 -9.14 1.19 8.39
N ASN A 129 -10.24 1.31 9.11
CA ASN A 129 -11.54 0.88 8.63
C ASN A 129 -12.16 1.98 7.76
N MET A 130 -12.87 1.59 6.70
CA MET A 130 -13.81 2.50 6.06
C MET A 130 -14.93 2.87 7.04
N GLU A 131 -15.17 4.16 7.15
CA GLU A 131 -16.24 4.72 7.96
C GLU A 131 -17.52 4.88 7.12
N ASN A 132 -18.68 4.59 7.73
CA ASN A 132 -19.99 4.58 7.09
C ASN A 132 -20.12 3.58 5.90
N TYR A 133 -19.42 2.45 5.96
CA TYR A 133 -19.26 1.51 4.85
C TYR A 133 -20.54 0.80 4.36
N GLU A 134 -21.60 0.72 5.16
CA GLU A 134 -22.75 -0.16 4.92
C GLU A 134 -23.45 0.11 3.58
N SER A 135 -23.47 1.37 3.16
CA SER A 135 -24.05 1.77 1.87
C SER A 135 -23.18 1.35 0.68
N VAL A 136 -21.85 1.34 0.83
CA VAL A 136 -20.92 0.86 -0.21
C VAL A 136 -20.98 -0.67 -0.30
N ASP A 137 -21.02 -1.35 0.84
CA ASP A 137 -21.23 -2.81 0.91
C ASP A 137 -22.55 -3.21 0.22
N SER A 138 -23.63 -2.47 0.48
CA SER A 138 -24.92 -2.69 -0.18
C SER A 138 -24.85 -2.43 -1.68
N PHE A 139 -24.25 -1.30 -2.10
CA PHE A 139 -24.06 -0.95 -3.50
C PHE A 139 -23.29 -2.03 -4.27
N LEU A 140 -22.15 -2.50 -3.74
CA LEU A 140 -21.33 -3.52 -4.41
C LEU A 140 -22.07 -4.87 -4.51
N LYS A 141 -22.82 -5.27 -3.48
CA LYS A 141 -23.68 -6.46 -3.52
C LYS A 141 -24.78 -6.34 -4.57
N GLU A 142 -25.40 -5.17 -4.69
CA GLU A 142 -26.40 -4.91 -5.73
C GLU A 142 -25.79 -4.93 -7.14
N CYS A 143 -24.57 -4.42 -7.32
CA CYS A 143 -23.83 -4.53 -8.57
C CYS A 143 -23.57 -5.99 -8.96
N MET A 144 -23.21 -6.85 -7.99
CA MET A 144 -23.04 -8.30 -8.23
C MET A 144 -24.35 -8.98 -8.66
N GLU A 145 -25.50 -8.41 -8.33
CA GLU A 145 -26.83 -8.84 -8.81
C GLU A 145 -27.23 -8.22 -10.16
N GLY A 146 -26.36 -7.41 -10.77
CA GLY A 146 -26.61 -6.74 -12.05
C GLY A 146 -27.44 -5.46 -11.95
N LYS A 147 -27.64 -4.91 -10.74
CA LYS A 147 -28.41 -3.67 -10.55
C LYS A 147 -27.51 -2.46 -10.74
N SER A 148 -27.87 -1.60 -11.70
CA SER A 148 -27.20 -0.33 -11.92
C SER A 148 -27.28 0.59 -10.70
N GLY A 149 -26.22 1.35 -10.42
CA GLY A 149 -26.17 2.28 -9.30
C GLY A 149 -24.88 3.08 -9.28
N SER A 150 -24.70 3.89 -8.23
CA SER A 150 -23.45 4.62 -8.01
C SER A 150 -23.20 4.88 -6.53
N ALA A 151 -21.93 4.95 -6.14
CA ALA A 151 -21.50 5.35 -4.80
C ALA A 151 -20.26 6.26 -4.86
N VAL A 152 -20.16 7.22 -3.94
CA VAL A 152 -18.99 8.12 -3.83
C VAL A 152 -18.20 7.75 -2.59
N ILE A 153 -16.96 7.33 -2.77
CA ILE A 153 -16.02 7.02 -1.70
C ILE A 153 -14.98 8.14 -1.62
N TYR A 154 -14.67 8.56 -0.40
CA TYR A 154 -13.62 9.51 -0.11
C TYR A 154 -12.41 8.79 0.49
N GLU A 155 -11.22 9.23 0.14
CA GLU A 155 -9.96 8.75 0.71
C GLU A 155 -9.16 9.94 1.24
N VAL A 156 -8.85 9.95 2.54
CA VAL A 156 -7.90 10.92 3.09
C VAL A 156 -6.48 10.40 2.84
N HIS A 157 -5.66 11.21 2.18
CA HIS A 157 -4.28 10.87 1.87
C HIS A 157 -3.32 11.40 2.95
N ASN A 158 -2.13 10.81 3.03
CA ASN A 158 -1.11 11.18 4.01
C ASN A 158 -0.57 12.61 3.82
N ASP A 159 -0.80 13.25 2.67
CA ASP A 159 -0.49 14.66 2.44
C ASP A 159 -1.59 15.62 2.93
N GLY A 160 -2.67 15.10 3.53
CA GLY A 160 -3.87 15.83 3.94
C GLY A 160 -4.82 16.15 2.78
N GLY A 161 -4.48 15.80 1.54
CA GLY A 161 -5.37 15.92 0.39
C GLY A 161 -6.50 14.87 0.43
N LEU A 162 -7.45 15.00 -0.50
CA LEU A 162 -8.64 14.15 -0.55
C LEU A 162 -8.79 13.51 -1.93
N GLY A 163 -8.94 12.19 -1.97
CA GLY A 163 -9.44 11.47 -3.12
C GLY A 163 -10.96 11.41 -3.06
N ARG A 164 -11.64 11.72 -4.16
CA ARG A 164 -13.07 11.45 -4.36
C ARG A 164 -13.20 10.48 -5.52
N MET A 165 -13.77 9.31 -5.27
CA MET A 165 -13.98 8.23 -6.24
C MET A 165 -15.47 7.94 -6.36
N LYS A 166 -16.08 8.35 -7.47
CA LYS A 166 -17.48 8.02 -7.76
C LYS A 166 -17.52 6.77 -8.64
N PHE A 167 -17.88 5.64 -8.04
CA PHE A 167 -18.11 4.40 -8.76
C PHE A 167 -19.51 4.40 -9.36
N ILE A 168 -19.61 4.02 -10.63
CA ILE A 168 -20.85 4.00 -11.41
C ILE A 168 -20.93 2.64 -12.10
N PHE A 169 -21.98 1.88 -11.82
CA PHE A 169 -22.25 0.61 -12.49
C PHE A 169 -23.51 0.76 -13.35
N ASP A 170 -23.38 0.49 -14.65
CA ASP A 170 -24.48 0.67 -15.61
C ASP A 170 -25.35 -0.59 -15.79
N GLY A 171 -25.03 -1.67 -15.06
CA GLY A 171 -25.64 -2.99 -15.19
C GLY A 171 -24.78 -3.99 -15.96
N THR A 172 -23.71 -3.53 -16.62
CA THR A 172 -22.73 -4.35 -17.34
C THR A 172 -21.31 -4.01 -16.92
N ASP A 173 -20.93 -2.75 -17.07
CA ASP A 173 -19.58 -2.24 -16.81
C ASP A 173 -19.58 -1.33 -15.58
N MET A 174 -18.44 -1.30 -14.89
CA MET A 174 -18.20 -0.38 -13.78
C MET A 174 -17.19 0.68 -14.20
N TYR A 175 -17.43 1.91 -13.79
CA TYR A 175 -16.59 3.06 -14.07
C TYR A 175 -16.29 3.81 -12.78
N VAL A 176 -15.21 4.59 -12.77
CA VAL A 176 -14.86 5.48 -11.68
C VAL A 176 -14.53 6.87 -12.20
N VAL A 177 -15.16 7.88 -11.61
CA VAL A 177 -14.73 9.28 -11.73
C VAL A 177 -13.84 9.60 -10.53
N SER A 178 -12.54 9.74 -10.77
CA SER A 178 -11.54 9.99 -9.73
C SER A 178 -11.15 11.46 -9.73
N THR A 179 -11.20 12.10 -8.57
CA THR A 179 -10.83 13.51 -8.38
C THR A 179 -9.86 13.61 -7.21
N LYS A 180 -8.72 14.27 -7.42
CA LYS A 180 -7.73 14.50 -6.35
C LYS A 180 -7.74 15.98 -5.94
N GLY A 181 -8.15 16.21 -4.72
CA GLY A 181 -8.02 17.47 -4.01
C GLY A 181 -6.66 17.62 -3.33
N ILE A 182 -6.06 18.80 -3.44
CA ILE A 182 -4.78 19.17 -2.85
C ILE A 182 -4.86 20.53 -2.15
N TRP A 183 -3.98 20.76 -1.17
CA TRP A 183 -3.84 22.06 -0.54
C TRP A 183 -2.81 22.91 -1.29
N ASN A 184 -3.14 24.16 -1.59
CA ASN A 184 -2.17 25.10 -2.13
C ASN A 184 -1.35 25.77 -1.01
N ALA A 185 -0.40 26.64 -1.39
CA ALA A 185 0.47 27.33 -0.44
C ALA A 185 -0.26 28.26 0.55
N ASP A 186 -1.51 28.65 0.24
CA ASP A 186 -2.37 29.46 1.10
C ASP A 186 -3.39 28.59 1.88
N ASN A 187 -3.19 27.28 1.95
CA ASN A 187 -4.12 26.29 2.52
C ASN A 187 -5.54 26.35 1.94
N LYS A 188 -5.68 26.71 0.66
CA LYS A 188 -6.97 26.61 -0.04
C LYS A 188 -7.04 25.30 -0.82
N PRO A 189 -8.22 24.64 -0.84
CA PRO A 189 -8.37 23.42 -1.61
C PRO A 189 -8.35 23.74 -3.11
N GLY A 190 -7.54 22.98 -3.84
CA GLY A 190 -7.48 22.95 -5.30
C GLY A 190 -7.66 21.53 -5.82
N ILE A 191 -7.86 21.39 -7.12
CA ILE A 191 -8.01 20.08 -7.78
C ILE A 191 -6.79 19.87 -8.65
N SER A 192 -6.09 18.75 -8.46
CA SER A 192 -4.90 18.40 -9.25
C SER A 192 -5.29 17.68 -10.54
N TYR A 193 -6.27 16.77 -10.48
CA TYR A 193 -6.83 16.11 -11.66
C TYR A 193 -8.26 15.63 -11.43
N ILE A 194 -8.96 15.40 -12.55
CA ILE A 194 -10.21 14.64 -12.63
C ILE A 194 -10.04 13.66 -13.80
N SER A 195 -10.31 12.38 -13.58
CA SER A 195 -10.29 11.34 -14.61
C SER A 195 -11.58 10.53 -14.59
N TYR A 196 -11.92 9.93 -15.73
CA TYR A 196 -13.02 9.00 -15.86
C TYR A 196 -12.54 7.75 -16.60
N THR A 197 -12.72 6.59 -15.96
CA THR A 197 -12.08 5.34 -16.38
C THR A 197 -12.99 4.16 -16.09
N ARG A 198 -13.13 3.26 -17.06
CA ARG A 198 -13.77 1.95 -16.92
C ARG A 198 -12.85 1.02 -16.15
N LEU A 199 -13.42 0.23 -15.25
CA LEU A 199 -12.75 -0.87 -14.59
C LEU A 199 -12.68 -2.03 -15.59
N LYS A 200 -11.47 -2.48 -15.91
CA LYS A 200 -11.21 -3.64 -16.78
C LYS A 200 -11.75 -4.91 -16.14
N GLU A 201 -11.54 -5.06 -14.84
CA GLU A 201 -12.15 -6.11 -14.03
C GLU A 201 -12.32 -5.64 -12.58
N TRP A 202 -13.27 -6.25 -11.87
CA TRP A 202 -13.49 -5.99 -10.46
C TRP A 202 -14.09 -7.20 -9.74
N LYS A 203 -13.83 -7.29 -8.44
CA LYS A 203 -14.37 -8.33 -7.57
C LYS A 203 -14.61 -7.75 -6.18
N TYR A 204 -15.73 -8.15 -5.57
CA TYR A 204 -16.05 -7.86 -4.18
C TYR A 204 -16.12 -9.16 -3.38
N THR A 205 -15.38 -9.25 -2.27
CA THR A 205 -15.26 -10.47 -1.49
C THR A 205 -16.10 -10.42 -0.21
N ASP A 206 -16.50 -11.58 0.31
CA ASP A 206 -17.29 -11.67 1.56
C ASP A 206 -16.53 -11.12 2.79
N LYS A 207 -15.19 -11.05 2.69
CA LYS A 207 -14.29 -10.44 3.68
C LYS A 207 -14.32 -8.90 3.62
N GLY A 208 -14.90 -8.33 2.57
CA GLY A 208 -15.07 -6.88 2.42
C GLY A 208 -14.06 -6.20 1.52
N TRP A 209 -13.27 -6.95 0.76
CA TRP A 209 -12.32 -6.38 -0.18
C TRP A 209 -13.00 -6.03 -1.50
N PHE A 210 -12.91 -4.77 -1.89
CA PHE A 210 -13.23 -4.33 -3.24
C PHE A 210 -11.94 -4.16 -4.03
N CYS A 211 -11.69 -5.10 -4.93
CA CYS A 211 -10.51 -5.13 -5.79
C CYS A 211 -10.94 -4.78 -7.22
N TYR A 212 -10.18 -3.94 -7.90
CA TYR A 212 -10.43 -3.62 -9.31
C TYR A 212 -9.15 -3.28 -10.06
N GLU A 213 -9.17 -3.51 -11.36
CA GLU A 213 -8.13 -3.06 -12.30
C GLU A 213 -8.72 -1.98 -13.19
N LEU A 214 -8.04 -0.85 -13.31
CA LEU A 214 -8.42 0.20 -14.26
C LEU A 214 -7.99 -0.18 -15.68
N CYS A 215 -8.80 0.19 -16.68
CA CYS A 215 -8.26 0.31 -18.03
C CYS A 215 -7.12 1.34 -18.01
N VAL A 216 -5.97 0.99 -18.56
CA VAL A 216 -4.78 1.86 -18.63
C VAL A 216 -4.19 1.84 -20.04
N PRO A 217 -3.44 2.87 -20.45
CA PRO A 217 -2.69 2.85 -21.70
C PRO A 217 -1.71 1.66 -21.75
N GLU A 218 -1.67 0.96 -22.89
CA GLU A 218 -0.77 -0.17 -23.14
C GLU A 218 0.15 0.10 -24.36
N PRO A 219 1.31 -0.58 -24.47
CA PRO A 219 2.15 -0.50 -25.66
C PRO A 219 1.38 -0.82 -26.95
N PRO A 220 1.56 -0.04 -28.04
CA PRO A 220 2.64 0.91 -28.27
C PRO A 220 2.35 2.36 -27.82
N GLU A 221 1.20 2.67 -27.22
CA GLU A 221 0.84 4.04 -26.82
C GLU A 221 1.79 4.59 -25.75
N VAL A 222 2.21 3.71 -24.84
CA VAL A 222 3.18 3.98 -23.79
C VAL A 222 4.34 3.00 -23.85
N SER A 223 5.51 3.42 -23.37
CA SER A 223 6.70 2.55 -23.27
C SER A 223 6.72 1.69 -22.01
N GLU A 224 5.92 2.05 -21.00
CA GLU A 224 5.84 1.40 -19.70
C GLU A 224 4.37 1.20 -19.34
N ILE A 225 4.02 -0.02 -18.93
CA ILE A 225 2.66 -0.35 -18.48
C ILE A 225 2.54 0.13 -17.04
N VAL A 226 1.49 0.91 -16.75
CA VAL A 226 1.13 1.31 -15.39
C VAL A 226 0.31 0.17 -14.77
N ASP A 227 0.58 -0.16 -13.51
CA ASP A 227 -0.29 -1.07 -12.75
C ASP A 227 -1.62 -0.37 -12.46
N GLY A 228 -2.71 -0.90 -13.02
CA GLY A 228 -4.06 -0.41 -12.81
C GLY A 228 -4.75 -1.01 -11.58
N SER A 229 -4.09 -1.90 -10.85
CA SER A 229 -4.66 -2.63 -9.71
C SER A 229 -4.91 -1.70 -8.52
N CYS A 230 -6.08 -1.84 -7.91
CA CYS A 230 -6.52 -1.07 -6.74
C CYS A 230 -7.27 -1.99 -5.78
N VAL A 231 -7.12 -1.73 -4.47
CA VAL A 231 -7.80 -2.49 -3.42
C VAL A 231 -8.31 -1.53 -2.35
N ILE A 232 -9.58 -1.68 -1.96
CA ILE A 232 -10.20 -0.91 -0.88
C ILE A 232 -10.87 -1.86 0.10
N ARG A 233 -10.54 -1.73 1.39
CA ARG A 233 -11.26 -2.44 2.47
C ARG A 233 -12.58 -1.73 2.74
N ILE A 234 -13.68 -2.27 2.23
CA ILE A 234 -15.03 -1.73 2.45
C ILE A 234 -15.55 -2.18 3.81
N LYS A 235 -15.62 -3.49 4.04
CA LYS A 235 -16.13 -4.01 5.31
C LYS A 235 -14.99 -4.07 6.32
N PRO A 236 -15.13 -3.45 7.49
CA PRO A 236 -14.10 -3.48 8.51
C PRO A 236 -13.86 -4.90 9.04
N MET A 237 -12.63 -5.17 9.45
CA MET A 237 -12.32 -6.32 10.31
C MET A 237 -12.88 -6.11 11.72
N THR A 238 -13.01 -7.19 12.50
CA THR A 238 -13.38 -7.04 13.92
C THR A 238 -12.25 -6.33 14.68
N GLU A 239 -12.59 -5.67 15.79
CA GLU A 239 -11.59 -5.00 16.63
C GLU A 239 -10.51 -5.96 17.13
N GLU A 240 -10.92 -7.18 17.49
CA GLU A 240 -10.02 -8.24 17.94
C GLU A 240 -9.07 -8.71 16.83
N GLN A 241 -9.57 -8.92 15.61
CA GLN A 241 -8.73 -9.26 14.44
C GLN A 241 -7.72 -8.16 14.15
N ARG A 242 -8.13 -6.89 14.22
CA ARG A 242 -7.24 -5.75 14.01
C ARG A 242 -6.14 -5.70 15.06
N GLU A 243 -6.51 -5.77 16.33
CA GLU A 243 -5.54 -5.72 17.44
C GLU A 243 -4.50 -6.85 17.31
N MET A 244 -4.95 -8.06 16.98
CA MET A 244 -4.07 -9.20 16.78
C MET A 244 -3.19 -9.04 15.53
N SER A 245 -3.71 -8.46 14.45
CA SER A 245 -2.95 -8.17 13.24
C SER A 245 -1.84 -7.16 13.50
N GLU A 246 -2.17 -6.03 14.14
CA GLU A 246 -1.24 -4.96 14.51
C GLU A 246 -0.13 -5.47 15.44
N ARG A 247 -0.53 -6.21 16.48
CA ARG A 247 0.39 -6.61 17.55
C ARG A 247 1.30 -7.76 17.18
N LEU A 248 0.86 -8.71 16.34
CA LEU A 248 1.53 -10.00 16.17
C LEU A 248 2.09 -10.26 14.78
N VAL A 249 1.61 -9.58 13.74
CA VAL A 249 2.06 -9.92 12.37
C VAL A 249 2.46 -8.70 11.55
N LEU A 250 1.90 -7.52 11.82
CA LEU A 250 2.21 -6.30 11.08
C LEU A 250 3.70 -5.94 11.13
N GLY A 251 4.30 -5.99 12.33
CA GLY A 251 5.72 -5.67 12.52
C GLY A 251 6.68 -6.66 11.85
N LEU A 252 6.21 -7.87 11.52
CA LEU A 252 7.00 -8.88 10.81
C LEU A 252 6.83 -8.78 9.28
N GLY A 253 5.59 -8.63 8.81
CA GLY A 253 5.25 -8.70 7.39
C GLY A 253 5.72 -10.00 6.72
N TYR A 254 5.89 -9.97 5.40
CA TYR A 254 6.47 -11.08 4.62
C TYR A 254 7.80 -10.73 3.96
N GLN A 255 8.31 -9.52 4.23
CA GLN A 255 9.56 -9.04 3.64
C GLN A 255 10.74 -9.37 4.56
N GLY A 256 11.81 -9.93 4.00
CA GLY A 256 13.14 -9.90 4.59
C GLY A 256 13.36 -10.78 5.84
N GLN A 257 12.37 -11.57 6.24
CA GLN A 257 12.44 -12.65 7.22
C GLN A 257 11.49 -13.77 6.77
N ASN A 258 11.56 -14.96 7.37
CA ASN A 258 10.79 -16.12 6.92
C ASN A 258 9.90 -16.78 7.99
N LEU A 259 9.68 -16.16 9.14
CA LEU A 259 8.86 -16.67 10.24
C LEU A 259 7.40 -16.91 9.81
N LEU A 260 6.80 -15.97 9.08
CA LEU A 260 5.43 -16.12 8.54
C LEU A 260 5.38 -16.85 7.19
N CYS A 261 6.54 -17.10 6.58
CA CYS A 261 6.66 -17.66 5.22
C CYS A 261 7.15 -19.11 5.20
N SER A 262 7.32 -19.73 6.37
CA SER A 262 7.91 -21.07 6.51
C SER A 262 7.06 -21.97 7.41
N ASN A 263 7.11 -23.27 7.17
CA ASN A 263 6.57 -24.27 8.09
C ASN A 263 7.61 -24.55 9.19
N TRP A 264 7.27 -24.25 10.44
CA TRP A 264 8.17 -24.47 11.58
C TRP A 264 7.38 -24.68 12.87
N ASN A 265 8.02 -25.28 13.86
CA ASN A 265 7.45 -25.47 15.20
C ASN A 265 8.57 -25.56 16.24
N THR A 266 8.24 -25.72 17.52
CA THR A 266 9.22 -25.79 18.61
C THR A 266 10.23 -26.94 18.49
N GLU A 267 9.98 -27.96 17.67
CA GLU A 267 10.91 -29.06 17.40
C GLU A 267 11.80 -28.80 16.16
N ASN A 268 11.39 -27.88 15.27
CA ASN A 268 12.09 -27.56 14.04
C ASN A 268 12.07 -26.05 13.76
N MET A 269 13.18 -25.37 14.07
CA MET A 269 13.38 -23.93 13.88
C MET A 269 14.70 -23.59 13.15
N SER A 270 15.49 -24.58 12.74
CA SER A 270 16.86 -24.35 12.23
C SER A 270 16.90 -23.60 10.90
N GLU A 271 15.80 -23.63 10.14
CA GLU A 271 15.65 -22.96 8.84
C GLU A 271 15.06 -21.55 8.97
N LEU A 272 14.99 -20.96 10.17
CA LEU A 272 14.56 -19.58 10.33
C LEU A 272 15.73 -18.61 10.10
N ASP A 273 15.47 -17.49 9.44
CA ASP A 273 16.46 -16.42 9.23
C ASP A 273 16.53 -15.52 10.47
N TYR A 274 17.26 -15.97 11.48
CA TYR A 274 17.47 -15.23 12.73
C TYR A 274 18.12 -13.86 12.50
N ASN A 275 19.13 -13.78 11.63
CA ASN A 275 19.85 -12.54 11.34
C ASN A 275 18.93 -11.50 10.66
N GLY A 276 18.11 -11.94 9.71
CA GLY A 276 17.11 -11.10 9.06
C GLY A 276 15.97 -10.70 9.99
N MET A 277 15.48 -11.62 10.81
CA MET A 277 14.34 -11.42 11.71
C MET A 277 14.61 -10.41 12.84
N PHE A 278 15.86 -10.29 13.29
CA PHE A 278 16.22 -9.42 14.42
C PHE A 278 15.71 -7.98 14.25
N GLU A 279 15.84 -7.36 13.06
CA GLU A 279 15.43 -5.97 12.86
C GLU A 279 13.92 -5.75 12.99
N TYR A 280 13.12 -6.77 12.65
CA TYR A 280 11.66 -6.74 12.75
C TYR A 280 11.22 -6.90 14.20
N LEU A 281 11.79 -7.87 14.92
CA LEU A 281 11.53 -8.04 16.36
C LEU A 281 12.01 -6.84 17.17
N TYR A 282 13.10 -6.19 16.74
CA TYR A 282 13.59 -4.95 17.33
C TYR A 282 12.53 -3.85 17.16
N GLY A 283 12.01 -3.68 15.94
CA GLY A 283 10.91 -2.75 15.66
C GLY A 283 9.67 -3.00 16.50
N MET A 284 9.28 -4.28 16.66
CA MET A 284 8.15 -4.67 17.49
C MET A 284 8.36 -4.35 18.98
N LYS A 285 9.56 -4.63 19.52
CA LYS A 285 9.86 -4.43 20.94
C LYS A 285 10.02 -2.95 21.31
N TYR A 286 10.74 -2.20 20.49
CA TYR A 286 11.17 -0.83 20.83
C TYR A 286 10.31 0.25 20.15
N GLY A 287 9.47 -0.11 19.17
CA GLY A 287 8.64 0.84 18.44
C GLY A 287 9.42 1.76 17.50
N GLU A 288 10.67 1.42 17.18
CA GLU A 288 11.55 2.21 16.32
C GLU A 288 12.33 1.32 15.34
N LYS A 289 12.71 1.87 14.20
CA LYS A 289 13.47 1.14 13.19
C LYS A 289 14.89 0.85 13.69
N PHE A 290 15.35 -0.38 13.52
CA PHE A 290 16.73 -0.76 13.79
C PHE A 290 17.73 0.11 13.01
N ASN A 291 18.69 0.71 13.71
CA ASN A 291 19.73 1.54 13.13
C ASN A 291 21.09 0.84 13.19
N SER A 292 21.53 0.28 12.07
CA SER A 292 22.81 -0.43 11.98
C SER A 292 24.04 0.46 12.22
N GLU A 293 23.92 1.79 12.11
CA GLU A 293 25.04 2.71 12.35
C GLU A 293 25.53 2.67 13.79
N ASP A 294 24.67 2.29 14.73
CA ASP A 294 25.00 2.11 16.14
C ASP A 294 25.79 0.82 16.43
N TYR A 295 25.90 -0.07 15.43
CA TYR A 295 26.48 -1.42 15.54
C TYR A 295 27.59 -1.67 14.50
N PRO A 296 28.70 -0.91 14.52
CA PRO A 296 29.73 -0.97 13.48
C PRO A 296 30.47 -2.32 13.37
N ASN A 297 30.41 -3.16 14.41
CA ASN A 297 31.07 -4.47 14.47
C ASN A 297 30.05 -5.63 14.56
N GLY A 298 28.79 -5.39 14.17
CA GLY A 298 27.70 -6.35 14.34
C GLY A 298 26.95 -6.17 15.67
N ILE A 299 25.87 -6.94 15.83
CA ILE A 299 24.95 -6.83 16.97
C ILE A 299 25.53 -7.61 18.15
N PRO A 300 25.71 -7.01 19.36
CA PRO A 300 26.21 -7.70 20.54
C PRO A 300 25.44 -8.98 20.83
N LYS A 301 26.20 -10.03 21.17
CA LYS A 301 25.67 -11.35 21.46
C LYS A 301 24.49 -11.33 22.43
N GLU A 302 24.63 -10.69 23.58
CA GLU A 302 23.60 -10.69 24.62
C GLU A 302 22.32 -9.97 24.16
N GLU A 303 22.45 -8.91 23.37
CA GLU A 303 21.33 -8.15 22.84
C GLU A 303 20.56 -8.96 21.79
N PHE A 304 21.28 -9.58 20.85
CA PHE A 304 20.71 -10.44 19.83
C PHE A 304 19.99 -11.65 20.43
N GLU A 305 20.69 -12.43 21.27
CA GLU A 305 20.15 -13.64 21.85
C GLU A 305 18.95 -13.34 22.75
N SER A 306 19.03 -12.30 23.59
CA SER A 306 17.92 -11.97 24.50
C SER A 306 16.65 -11.52 23.76
N LEU A 307 16.78 -10.75 22.69
CA LEU A 307 15.64 -10.33 21.89
C LEU A 307 14.95 -11.52 21.22
N ILE A 308 15.73 -12.40 20.57
CA ILE A 308 15.19 -13.57 19.87
C ILE A 308 14.48 -14.51 20.86
N MET A 309 15.09 -14.78 22.02
CA MET A 309 14.50 -15.64 23.06
C MET A 309 13.23 -15.07 23.71
N GLU A 310 13.02 -13.75 23.62
CA GLU A 310 11.79 -13.12 24.10
C GLU A 310 10.59 -13.52 23.25
N TYR A 311 10.77 -13.65 21.92
CA TYR A 311 9.70 -13.96 20.98
C TYR A 311 9.64 -15.43 20.55
N LEU A 312 10.73 -16.19 20.69
CA LEU A 312 10.82 -17.59 20.29
C LEU A 312 11.26 -18.48 21.46
N PRO A 313 10.69 -19.70 21.62
CA PRO A 313 11.06 -20.65 22.66
C PRO A 313 12.34 -21.41 22.30
N ILE A 314 13.44 -20.68 22.12
CA ILE A 314 14.75 -21.17 21.69
C ILE A 314 15.83 -20.84 22.74
N THR A 315 16.94 -21.59 22.76
CA THR A 315 18.08 -21.27 23.65
C THR A 315 19.17 -20.48 22.92
N ALA A 316 19.98 -19.76 23.69
CA ALA A 316 21.16 -19.07 23.18
C ALA A 316 22.14 -19.99 22.42
N GLU A 317 22.27 -21.26 22.85
CA GLU A 317 23.08 -22.26 22.14
C GLU A 317 22.53 -22.58 20.77
N GLN A 318 21.21 -22.70 20.64
CA GLN A 318 20.56 -22.95 19.35
C GLN A 318 20.66 -21.72 18.44
N ILE A 319 20.49 -20.51 18.98
CA ILE A 319 20.69 -19.27 18.21
C ILE A 319 22.11 -19.22 17.63
N ARG A 320 23.15 -19.49 18.44
CA ARG A 320 24.54 -19.55 17.95
C ARG A 320 24.79 -20.63 16.90
N GLN A 321 23.96 -21.68 16.88
CA GLN A 321 24.07 -22.74 15.89
C GLN A 321 23.37 -22.40 14.57
N TYR A 322 22.28 -21.62 14.61
CA TYR A 322 21.43 -21.37 13.44
C TYR A 322 21.68 -19.99 12.80
N ALA A 323 22.11 -19.02 13.59
CA ALA A 323 22.41 -17.68 13.13
C ALA A 323 23.90 -17.51 12.80
N VAL A 324 24.22 -16.58 11.91
CA VAL A 324 25.59 -16.23 11.55
C VAL A 324 26.23 -15.43 12.70
N PHE A 325 27.11 -16.10 13.45
CA PHE A 325 27.77 -15.59 14.66
C PHE A 325 29.28 -15.42 14.47
N ASP A 326 29.80 -14.24 14.76
CA ASP A 326 31.22 -13.93 14.81
C ASP A 326 31.80 -14.24 16.19
N GLU A 327 32.53 -15.34 16.29
CA GLU A 327 33.20 -15.79 17.52
C GLU A 327 34.34 -14.86 17.98
N GLU A 328 34.98 -14.11 17.08
CA GLU A 328 36.09 -13.21 17.43
C GLU A 328 35.57 -11.94 18.11
N ASN A 329 34.51 -11.36 17.55
CA ASN A 329 33.92 -10.12 18.05
C ASN A 329 32.78 -10.35 19.05
N HIS A 330 32.30 -11.58 19.19
CA HIS A 330 31.10 -11.94 19.96
C HIS A 330 29.87 -11.14 19.52
N THR A 331 29.63 -11.12 18.21
CA THR A 331 28.53 -10.38 17.58
C THR A 331 27.82 -11.24 16.54
N TYR A 332 26.60 -10.86 16.20
CA TYR A 332 25.83 -11.43 15.09
C TYR A 332 25.85 -10.49 13.89
N ASP A 333 25.99 -11.07 12.70
CA ASP A 333 26.03 -10.30 11.47
C ASP A 333 24.64 -9.75 11.11
N TRP A 334 24.62 -8.58 10.49
CA TRP A 334 23.41 -7.99 9.93
C TRP A 334 23.69 -7.38 8.56
N ALA A 335 22.76 -7.59 7.63
CA ALA A 335 22.82 -7.01 6.29
C ALA A 335 21.51 -6.30 5.94
N ARG A 336 21.64 -5.03 5.56
CA ARG A 336 20.52 -4.22 5.08
C ARG A 336 19.88 -4.90 3.86
N LEU A 337 18.55 -4.98 3.86
CA LEU A 337 17.79 -5.39 2.68
C LEU A 337 18.01 -4.38 1.53
N GLY A 338 18.41 -4.86 0.35
CA GLY A 338 18.65 -4.00 -0.81
C GLY A 338 18.82 -4.77 -2.11
N CYS A 339 19.01 -4.05 -3.22
CA CYS A 339 19.00 -4.61 -4.58
C CYS A 339 20.05 -5.70 -4.85
N GLY A 340 21.05 -5.88 -3.98
CA GLY A 340 22.09 -6.90 -4.12
C GLY A 340 21.82 -8.21 -3.37
N ASN A 341 20.88 -8.22 -2.42
CA ASN A 341 20.58 -9.39 -1.56
C ASN A 341 19.08 -9.67 -1.42
N TYR A 342 18.22 -8.95 -2.15
CA TYR A 342 16.79 -9.13 -2.15
C TYR A 342 16.23 -8.91 -3.55
N ALA A 343 15.42 -9.85 -4.02
CA ALA A 343 14.56 -9.69 -5.17
C ALA A 343 13.14 -9.37 -4.68
N PRO A 344 12.61 -8.16 -4.92
CA PRO A 344 11.23 -7.85 -4.59
C PRO A 344 10.26 -8.83 -5.25
N THR A 345 9.32 -9.34 -4.45
CA THR A 345 8.22 -10.19 -4.92
C THR A 345 6.90 -9.57 -4.46
N PHE A 346 5.83 -9.76 -5.21
CA PHE A 346 4.48 -9.31 -4.83
C PHE A 346 4.05 -9.90 -3.46
N PHE A 347 4.51 -11.11 -3.17
CA PHE A 347 4.30 -11.78 -1.88
C PHE A 347 4.99 -11.01 -0.73
N GLY A 348 6.25 -10.61 -0.92
CA GLY A 348 6.99 -9.88 0.10
C GLY A 348 6.37 -8.53 0.49
N THR A 349 5.57 -7.92 -0.39
CA THR A 349 4.85 -6.67 -0.11
C THR A 349 3.42 -6.87 0.37
N SER A 350 2.98 -8.13 0.55
CA SER A 350 1.63 -8.43 1.05
C SER A 350 1.48 -8.04 2.52
N LEU A 351 0.24 -7.74 2.92
CA LEU A 351 -0.13 -7.35 4.28
C LEU A 351 -0.72 -8.55 5.04
N PRO A 352 -0.20 -8.92 6.23
CA PRO A 352 -0.71 -10.06 6.99
C PRO A 352 -1.96 -9.72 7.81
N GLU A 353 -3.11 -10.26 7.47
CA GLU A 353 -4.36 -10.05 8.22
C GLU A 353 -4.79 -11.29 9.01
N VAL A 354 -5.05 -11.12 10.31
CA VAL A 354 -5.70 -12.15 11.12
C VAL A 354 -7.18 -12.19 10.77
N THR A 355 -7.65 -13.36 10.32
CA THR A 355 -9.05 -13.56 9.89
C THR A 355 -9.83 -14.52 10.78
N ASP A 356 -9.14 -15.34 11.58
CA ASP A 356 -9.77 -16.17 12.60
C ASP A 356 -8.85 -16.32 13.81
N ILE A 357 -9.46 -16.46 14.99
CA ILE A 357 -8.76 -16.56 16.27
C ILE A 357 -9.37 -17.72 17.04
N LYS A 358 -8.53 -18.69 17.38
CA LYS A 358 -8.94 -19.91 18.09
C LYS A 358 -8.11 -20.11 19.34
N GLU A 359 -8.77 -20.12 20.49
CA GLU A 359 -8.16 -20.56 21.75
C GLU A 359 -8.11 -22.09 21.82
N ASN A 360 -6.95 -22.63 22.19
CA ASN A 360 -6.71 -24.06 22.34
C ASN A 360 -6.81 -24.49 23.82
N ASP A 361 -7.10 -25.77 24.06
CA ASP A 361 -7.25 -26.35 25.41
C ASP A 361 -5.98 -26.24 26.28
N ASP A 362 -4.81 -26.09 25.65
CA ASP A 362 -3.51 -25.94 26.33
C ASP A 362 -3.16 -24.48 26.67
N GLY A 363 -4.07 -23.54 26.41
CA GLY A 363 -3.91 -22.11 26.66
C GLY A 363 -3.11 -21.36 25.58
N THR A 364 -2.75 -22.03 24.47
CA THR A 364 -2.21 -21.34 23.29
C THR A 364 -3.35 -20.77 22.43
N VAL A 365 -3.02 -19.85 21.54
CA VAL A 365 -3.94 -19.28 20.56
C VAL A 365 -3.41 -19.57 19.17
N THR A 366 -4.27 -20.07 18.28
CA THR A 366 -3.98 -20.24 16.86
C THR A 366 -4.70 -19.16 16.07
N LEU A 367 -3.94 -18.44 15.24
CA LEU A 367 -4.44 -17.39 14.36
C LEU A 367 -4.46 -17.91 12.93
N THR A 368 -5.59 -17.79 12.25
CA THR A 368 -5.59 -17.89 10.79
C THR A 368 -5.19 -16.54 10.24
N VAL A 369 -4.10 -16.51 9.48
CA VAL A 369 -3.53 -15.30 8.90
C VAL A 369 -3.51 -15.43 7.38
N GLU A 370 -3.95 -14.39 6.70
CA GLU A 370 -3.95 -14.31 5.24
C GLU A 370 -3.00 -13.22 4.76
N ALA A 371 -2.28 -13.49 3.67
CA ALA A 371 -1.45 -12.50 3.00
C ALA A 371 -2.29 -11.76 1.94
N VAL A 372 -2.69 -10.53 2.23
CA VAL A 372 -3.44 -9.69 1.28
C VAL A 372 -2.47 -8.96 0.37
N CYS A 373 -2.61 -9.14 -0.95
CA CYS A 373 -1.76 -8.47 -1.94
C CYS A 373 -2.56 -7.46 -2.76
N ASP A 374 -2.01 -6.26 -2.93
CA ASP A 374 -2.59 -5.17 -3.72
C ASP A 374 -2.08 -5.13 -5.18
N MET A 375 -1.00 -5.86 -5.49
CA MET A 375 -0.35 -5.88 -6.82
C MET A 375 -0.82 -7.01 -7.75
N VAL A 376 -1.63 -7.95 -7.26
CA VAL A 376 -2.20 -9.04 -8.08
C VAL A 376 -3.71 -8.94 -7.93
N ILE A 377 -4.42 -8.83 -9.06
CA ILE A 377 -5.85 -8.57 -9.03
C ILE A 377 -6.58 -9.68 -8.28
N CYS A 378 -7.15 -9.27 -7.15
CA CYS A 378 -8.04 -10.03 -6.30
C CYS A 378 -7.47 -11.36 -5.75
N ASP A 379 -6.25 -11.30 -5.24
CA ASP A 379 -5.78 -12.27 -4.27
C ASP A 379 -5.81 -11.69 -2.85
N ASP A 380 -6.99 -11.74 -2.25
CA ASP A 380 -7.21 -11.34 -0.85
C ASP A 380 -6.70 -12.39 0.15
N ALA A 381 -5.99 -13.42 -0.31
CA ALA A 381 -5.29 -14.41 0.50
C ALA A 381 -4.24 -15.20 -0.33
N VAL A 382 -3.15 -14.53 -0.76
CA VAL A 382 -2.05 -15.14 -1.56
C VAL A 382 -1.55 -16.43 -0.93
N ILE A 383 -1.47 -16.42 0.40
CA ILE A 383 -1.39 -17.63 1.22
C ILE A 383 -2.32 -17.47 2.42
N THR A 384 -2.67 -18.61 3.00
CA THR A 384 -3.26 -18.71 4.34
C THR A 384 -2.33 -19.55 5.20
N HIS A 385 -2.06 -19.12 6.42
CA HIS A 385 -1.27 -19.88 7.39
C HIS A 385 -1.89 -19.83 8.78
N GLU A 386 -1.58 -20.84 9.59
CA GLU A 386 -1.91 -20.90 11.00
C GLU A 386 -0.68 -20.56 11.84
N LEU A 387 -0.74 -19.44 12.54
CA LEU A 387 0.29 -18.99 13.45
C LEU A 387 -0.12 -19.31 14.89
N THR A 388 0.67 -20.14 15.58
CA THR A 388 0.41 -20.49 16.98
C THR A 388 1.22 -19.61 17.92
N VAL A 389 0.56 -18.95 18.87
CA VAL A 389 1.16 -18.06 19.86
C VAL A 389 0.78 -18.46 21.28
N ARG A 390 1.62 -18.09 22.24
CA ARG A 390 1.32 -18.18 23.68
C ARG A 390 1.46 -16.81 24.31
N PHE A 391 0.42 -16.38 25.01
CA PHE A 391 0.45 -15.16 25.81
C PHE A 391 0.89 -15.44 27.25
N ALA A 392 1.63 -14.51 27.83
CA ALA A 392 1.92 -14.48 29.25
C ALA A 392 0.96 -13.53 29.99
N GLU A 393 0.88 -13.66 31.32
CA GLU A 393 -0.01 -12.83 32.16
C GLU A 393 0.30 -11.33 32.08
N ASP A 394 1.54 -10.96 31.75
CA ASP A 394 1.99 -9.57 31.61
C ASP A 394 1.71 -8.96 30.22
N GLY A 395 1.09 -9.72 29.32
CA GLY A 395 0.82 -9.30 27.95
C GLY A 395 1.99 -9.49 26.98
N SER A 396 3.12 -10.05 27.40
CA SER A 396 4.12 -10.56 26.46
C SER A 396 3.62 -11.82 25.75
N PHE A 397 4.28 -12.22 24.67
CA PHE A 397 3.90 -13.41 23.90
C PHE A 397 5.11 -14.06 23.22
N GLN A 398 4.95 -15.34 22.86
CA GLN A 398 5.91 -16.10 22.07
C GLN A 398 5.24 -16.79 20.89
N TYR A 399 5.90 -16.82 19.75
CA TYR A 399 5.51 -17.65 18.60
C TYR A 399 5.97 -19.10 18.85
N LEU A 400 5.09 -20.07 18.59
CA LEU A 400 5.35 -21.49 18.83
C LEU A 400 5.42 -22.32 17.55
N GLY A 401 4.89 -21.80 16.45
CA GLY A 401 4.94 -22.46 15.16
C GLY A 401 4.10 -21.74 14.12
N ASN A 402 4.37 -22.06 12.87
CA ASN A 402 3.65 -21.57 11.70
C ASN A 402 3.40 -22.73 10.73
N GLU A 403 2.18 -22.84 10.22
CA GLU A 403 1.79 -23.85 9.22
C GLU A 403 1.08 -23.18 8.04
N ILE A 404 1.69 -23.26 6.86
CA ILE A 404 1.10 -22.76 5.60
C ILE A 404 0.11 -23.80 5.08
N LEU A 405 -1.14 -23.35 4.91
CA LEU A 405 -2.26 -24.19 4.51
C LEU A 405 -2.37 -24.31 2.98
N ASN A 406 -3.23 -25.23 2.53
CA ASN A 406 -3.70 -25.35 1.14
C ASN A 406 -2.59 -25.48 0.08
N ASP A 407 -1.46 -26.10 0.44
CA ASP A 407 -0.26 -26.17 -0.40
C ASP A 407 0.27 -24.78 -0.82
N GLY A 408 -0.08 -23.72 -0.08
CA GLY A 408 0.29 -22.32 -0.34
C GLY A 408 1.80 -22.11 -0.41
N ILE A 409 2.58 -23.00 0.22
CA ILE A 409 4.05 -23.00 0.13
C ILE A 409 4.55 -23.10 -1.32
N MET A 410 3.80 -23.73 -2.22
CA MET A 410 4.15 -23.83 -3.65
C MET A 410 4.03 -22.50 -4.39
N HIS A 411 3.33 -21.53 -3.80
CA HIS A 411 3.14 -20.18 -4.32
C HIS A 411 4.10 -19.16 -3.69
N ILE A 412 4.86 -19.56 -2.66
CA ILE A 412 5.88 -18.73 -2.03
C ILE A 412 7.21 -18.95 -2.77
N PRO A 413 7.87 -17.89 -3.28
CA PRO A 413 9.21 -18.00 -3.84
C PRO A 413 10.21 -18.50 -2.80
N ASP A 414 11.21 -19.27 -3.23
CA ASP A 414 12.28 -19.75 -2.34
C ASP A 414 12.90 -18.59 -1.54
N TYR A 415 12.98 -18.77 -0.22
CA TYR A 415 13.52 -17.73 0.66
C TYR A 415 15.01 -17.49 0.38
N GLN A 416 15.38 -16.21 0.27
CA GLN A 416 16.76 -15.79 0.03
C GLN A 416 17.36 -15.21 1.31
N TYR A 417 18.19 -16.02 1.98
CA TYR A 417 18.98 -15.55 3.12
C TYR A 417 19.94 -14.45 2.70
N ARG A 418 19.91 -13.34 3.46
CA ARG A 418 20.75 -12.16 3.19
C ARG A 418 22.21 -12.40 3.55
N ILE A 419 22.42 -13.23 4.57
CA ILE A 419 23.72 -13.60 5.13
C ILE A 419 23.79 -15.11 5.02
N LYS A 420 24.87 -15.61 4.43
CA LYS A 420 25.13 -17.04 4.29
C LYS A 420 26.40 -17.33 5.07
N GLU A 421 26.45 -18.50 5.71
CA GLU A 421 27.68 -19.06 6.29
C GLU A 421 28.84 -19.12 5.28
#